data_AF-A0A5D2QQN3-F1
#
_entry.id   AF-A0A5D2QQN3-F1
#
_cell.length_a   1.000
_cell.length_b   1.000
_cell.length_c   1.000
_cell.angle_alpha   90.00
_cell.angle_beta   90.00
_cell.angle_gamma   90.00
#
_symmetry.space_group_name_H-M   'P 1'
#
loop_
_entity.id
_entity.type
_entity.pdbx_description
1 polymer ?
#
loop_
_entity_poly.entity_id
_entity_poly.type
_entity_poly.pdbx_seq_one_letter_code
_entity_poly.pdbx_strand_id
1 'polypeptide(L)'
;MAEEQPATMATGITDLDHDSFAHCASFLSLRDLSNLAMSSKSLKSFAYSDSIWLDRFRELWPENFPLSRVRKAYLNRRTALHQFKYYDPFVASLFAEGYYSVDNILLDKNDIIFSQGPAIKLAKIDSIMSGGSLVTMPGHNSRVTCLRLFPLSETSLAQSEAQTEENVLLTSNCDGSIRLWWKGACRRVFGGWHAAVHTMSDKLLGNGDVKVLWSGEHYGSICLWSLSSSGRRYRQALKAKFCGDQKPVKWMSVVGNKPSNLVTMSGDSKVRVWDTTKLSDNRCVGLTSVRRKPVDMKCHENLLYVAADSSVVVLDLRIMQKVSTAAICKPKIFSLTIMPSKSLVCTGGLNK
;
A
#
# COMPACT_ATOMS: atom_id res chain seq x y z
N MET A 1 -74.87 20.90 15.29
CA MET A 1 -74.27 20.78 13.95
C MET A 1 -72.76 20.86 14.14
N ALA A 2 -72.11 19.72 14.35
CA ALA A 2 -70.67 19.63 14.52
C ALA A 2 -70.12 19.05 13.21
N GLU A 3 -69.22 19.80 12.59
CA GLU A 3 -68.57 19.47 11.33
C GLU A 3 -67.49 18.42 11.61
N GLU A 4 -67.68 17.19 11.10
CA GLU A 4 -66.67 16.13 11.19
C GLU A 4 -65.46 16.49 10.34
N GLN A 5 -64.31 16.68 10.99
CA GLN A 5 -63.01 16.76 10.30
C GLN A 5 -62.67 15.38 9.70
N PRO A 6 -62.18 15.32 8.44
CA PRO A 6 -61.78 14.05 7.84
C PRO A 6 -60.54 13.51 8.54
N ALA A 7 -60.62 12.26 9.00
CA ALA A 7 -59.51 11.54 9.59
C ALA A 7 -58.35 11.42 8.58
N THR A 8 -57.22 12.06 8.86
CA THR A 8 -55.96 11.82 8.14
C THR A 8 -55.57 10.36 8.31
N MET A 9 -55.66 9.58 7.22
CA MET A 9 -55.17 8.20 7.21
C MET A 9 -53.66 8.21 7.43
N ALA A 10 -53.19 7.42 8.41
CA ALA A 10 -51.78 7.25 8.68
C ALA A 10 -51.12 6.54 7.50
N THR A 11 -50.29 7.25 6.74
CA THR A 11 -49.52 6.68 5.63
C THR A 11 -48.35 5.87 6.17
N GLY A 12 -48.24 4.63 5.73
CA GLY A 12 -47.16 3.70 6.08
C GLY A 12 -46.10 3.59 4.99
N ILE A 13 -44.96 2.99 5.33
CA ILE A 13 -43.87 2.70 4.38
C ILE A 13 -44.30 1.77 3.24
N THR A 14 -45.38 1.02 3.41
CA THR A 14 -45.97 0.13 2.39
C THR A 14 -46.76 0.88 1.32
N ASP A 15 -47.05 2.16 1.53
CA ASP A 15 -47.81 3.01 0.61
C ASP A 15 -46.89 3.70 -0.41
N LEU A 16 -45.57 3.56 -0.25
CA LEU A 16 -44.58 4.02 -1.22
C LEU A 16 -44.64 3.17 -2.49
N ASP A 17 -44.51 3.83 -3.64
CA ASP A 17 -44.32 3.13 -4.91
C ASP A 17 -42.95 2.44 -4.97
N HIS A 18 -42.81 1.51 -5.91
CA HIS A 18 -41.62 0.69 -6.07
C HIS A 18 -40.34 1.50 -6.35
N ASP A 19 -40.43 2.61 -7.08
CA ASP A 19 -39.28 3.41 -7.49
C ASP A 19 -38.82 4.30 -6.33
N SER A 20 -39.75 4.93 -5.62
CA SER A 20 -39.47 5.68 -4.38
C SER A 20 -38.82 4.77 -3.34
N PHE A 21 -39.32 3.55 -3.17
CA PHE A 21 -38.72 2.58 -2.26
C PHE A 21 -37.32 2.15 -2.72
N ALA A 22 -37.12 1.89 -4.02
CA ALA A 22 -35.81 1.53 -4.55
C ALA A 22 -34.78 2.65 -4.33
N HIS A 23 -35.20 3.91 -4.51
CA HIS A 23 -34.38 5.06 -4.21
C HIS A 23 -34.04 5.16 -2.71
N CYS A 24 -35.01 5.03 -1.81
CA CYS A 24 -34.76 5.00 -0.36
C CYS A 24 -33.84 3.82 0.03
N ALA A 25 -34.00 2.68 -0.63
CA ALA A 25 -33.20 1.50 -0.39
C ALA A 25 -31.73 1.67 -0.77
N SER A 26 -31.37 2.63 -1.64
CA SER A 26 -29.96 2.94 -1.95
C SER A 26 -29.18 3.41 -0.70
N PHE A 27 -29.85 4.09 0.23
CA PHE A 27 -29.25 4.62 1.47
C PHE A 27 -29.12 3.61 2.61
N LEU A 28 -29.70 2.42 2.46
CA LEU A 28 -29.70 1.38 3.49
C LEU A 28 -28.42 0.53 3.46
N SER A 29 -28.05 -0.11 4.57
CA SER A 29 -27.04 -1.16 4.54
C SER A 29 -27.66 -2.52 4.17
N LEU A 30 -26.82 -3.53 3.86
CA LEU A 30 -27.33 -4.90 3.69
C LEU A 30 -28.02 -5.44 4.95
N ARG A 31 -27.58 -4.98 6.13
CA ARG A 31 -28.18 -5.37 7.41
C ARG A 31 -29.59 -4.78 7.51
N ASP A 32 -29.75 -3.51 7.14
CA ASP A 32 -31.04 -2.83 7.19
C ASP A 32 -32.02 -3.44 6.20
N LEU A 33 -31.59 -3.74 4.97
CA LEU A 33 -32.41 -4.46 3.99
C LEU A 33 -32.81 -5.86 4.46
N SER A 34 -31.92 -6.56 5.16
CA SER A 34 -32.23 -7.87 5.73
C SER A 34 -33.25 -7.76 6.86
N ASN A 35 -33.10 -6.77 7.73
CA ASN A 35 -34.05 -6.49 8.80
C ASN A 35 -35.43 -6.12 8.23
N LEU A 36 -35.46 -5.25 7.23
CA LEU A 36 -36.67 -4.81 6.54
C LEU A 36 -37.41 -5.99 5.89
N ALA A 37 -36.67 -6.92 5.28
CA ALA A 37 -37.22 -8.13 4.72
C ALA A 37 -37.76 -9.12 5.77
N MET A 38 -37.33 -9.01 7.03
CA MET A 38 -37.85 -9.80 8.15
C MET A 38 -39.08 -9.16 8.81
N SER A 39 -39.35 -7.87 8.58
CA SER A 39 -40.43 -7.13 9.24
C SER A 39 -41.82 -7.50 8.73
N SER A 40 -42.02 -7.65 7.41
CA SER A 40 -43.33 -8.02 6.84
C SER A 40 -43.21 -8.67 5.45
N LYS A 41 -44.29 -9.33 4.98
CA LYS A 41 -44.33 -9.93 3.64
C LYS A 41 -44.19 -8.89 2.53
N SER A 42 -44.86 -7.74 2.65
CA SER A 42 -44.79 -6.66 1.67
C SER A 42 -43.37 -6.09 1.60
N LEU A 43 -42.77 -5.77 2.76
CA LEU A 43 -41.40 -5.27 2.85
C LEU A 43 -40.36 -6.27 2.35
N LYS A 44 -40.60 -7.56 2.54
CA LYS A 44 -39.77 -8.63 1.96
C LYS A 44 -39.80 -8.60 0.43
N SER A 45 -40.98 -8.42 -0.16
CA SER A 45 -41.13 -8.30 -1.62
C SER A 45 -40.32 -7.12 -2.14
N PHE A 46 -40.49 -5.95 -1.52
CA PHE A 46 -39.75 -4.74 -1.89
C PHE A 46 -38.24 -4.90 -1.71
N ALA A 47 -37.77 -5.33 -0.53
CA ALA A 47 -36.34 -5.50 -0.25
C ALA A 47 -35.65 -6.53 -1.16
N TYR A 48 -36.40 -7.47 -1.74
CA TYR A 48 -35.86 -8.49 -2.66
C TYR A 48 -36.08 -8.15 -4.13
N SER A 49 -36.66 -6.99 -4.45
CA SER A 49 -36.84 -6.49 -5.82
C SER A 49 -35.50 -6.41 -6.56
N ASP A 50 -35.45 -6.91 -7.79
CA ASP A 50 -34.23 -6.88 -8.61
C ASP A 50 -33.71 -5.46 -8.86
N SER A 51 -34.57 -4.42 -8.87
CA SER A 51 -34.16 -3.01 -9.01
C SER A 51 -33.12 -2.59 -7.97
N ILE A 52 -33.39 -2.84 -6.69
CA ILE A 52 -32.51 -2.51 -5.56
C ILE A 52 -31.16 -3.22 -5.71
N TRP A 53 -31.18 -4.50 -6.10
CA TRP A 53 -29.96 -5.29 -6.21
C TRP A 53 -29.18 -4.97 -7.48
N LEU A 54 -29.83 -4.57 -8.57
CA LEU A 54 -29.20 -4.11 -9.81
C LEU A 54 -28.44 -2.81 -9.59
N ASP A 55 -29.06 -1.83 -8.92
CA ASP A 55 -28.42 -0.55 -8.65
C ASP A 55 -27.16 -0.73 -7.80
N ARG A 56 -27.27 -1.51 -6.71
CA ARG A 56 -26.11 -1.88 -5.89
C ARG A 56 -25.05 -2.68 -6.63
N PHE A 57 -25.46 -3.54 -7.57
CA PHE A 57 -24.53 -4.30 -8.39
C PHE A 57 -23.75 -3.36 -9.30
N ARG A 58 -24.42 -2.39 -9.95
CA ARG A 58 -23.80 -1.40 -10.84
C ARG A 58 -22.86 -0.46 -10.09
N GLU A 59 -23.20 -0.06 -8.87
CA GLU A 59 -22.33 0.75 -8.02
C GLU A 59 -20.98 0.06 -7.73
N LEU A 60 -20.99 -1.25 -7.47
CA LEU A 60 -19.78 -2.00 -7.10
C LEU A 60 -19.07 -2.66 -8.29
N TRP A 61 -19.80 -3.03 -9.34
CA TRP A 61 -19.33 -3.76 -10.52
C TRP A 61 -20.03 -3.26 -11.79
N PRO A 62 -19.65 -2.07 -12.29
CA PRO A 62 -20.33 -1.42 -13.41
C PRO A 62 -20.27 -2.23 -14.72
N GLU A 63 -19.21 -3.03 -14.92
CA GLU A 63 -18.95 -3.70 -16.21
C GLU A 63 -19.59 -5.08 -16.39
N ASN A 64 -20.15 -5.71 -15.34
CA ASN A 64 -20.56 -7.13 -15.42
C ASN A 64 -21.78 -7.45 -14.55
N PHE A 65 -22.98 -6.99 -14.92
CA PHE A 65 -24.19 -7.24 -14.14
C PHE A 65 -25.02 -8.44 -14.65
N PRO A 66 -25.58 -9.25 -13.73
CA PRO A 66 -26.42 -10.38 -14.08
C PRO A 66 -27.81 -9.93 -14.58
N LEU A 67 -28.35 -10.61 -15.58
CA LEU A 67 -29.69 -10.34 -16.15
C LEU A 67 -30.84 -10.98 -15.35
N SER A 68 -30.54 -11.91 -14.43
CA SER A 68 -31.57 -12.56 -13.59
C SER A 68 -30.99 -13.01 -12.25
N ARG A 69 -31.87 -13.19 -11.25
CA ARG A 69 -31.50 -13.60 -9.89
C ARG A 69 -30.44 -12.67 -9.29
N VAL A 70 -30.61 -11.37 -9.50
CA VAL A 70 -29.59 -10.33 -9.27
C VAL A 70 -29.15 -10.33 -7.82
N ARG A 71 -30.09 -10.43 -6.88
CA ARG A 71 -29.81 -10.57 -5.45
C ARG A 71 -28.87 -11.75 -5.14
N LYS A 72 -29.17 -12.93 -5.69
CA LYS A 72 -28.37 -14.15 -5.43
C LYS A 72 -26.97 -13.99 -6.01
N ALA A 73 -26.86 -13.45 -7.22
CA ALA A 73 -25.58 -13.19 -7.86
C ALA A 73 -24.76 -12.13 -7.10
N TYR A 74 -25.39 -11.05 -6.63
CA TYR A 74 -24.77 -10.03 -5.79
C TYR A 74 -24.21 -10.64 -4.50
N LEU A 75 -25.02 -11.41 -3.77
CA LEU A 75 -24.61 -12.03 -2.51
C LEU A 75 -23.49 -13.05 -2.75
N ASN A 76 -23.61 -13.89 -3.78
CA ASN A 76 -22.56 -14.86 -4.14
C ASN A 76 -21.24 -14.17 -4.47
N ARG A 77 -21.26 -13.10 -5.28
CA ARG A 77 -20.06 -12.35 -5.66
C ARG A 77 -19.45 -11.63 -4.46
N ARG A 78 -20.27 -11.02 -3.61
CA ARG A 78 -19.82 -10.40 -2.36
C ARG A 78 -19.20 -11.41 -1.40
N THR A 79 -19.83 -12.57 -1.23
CA THR A 79 -19.27 -13.68 -0.42
C THR A 79 -17.96 -14.19 -1.01
N ALA A 80 -17.87 -14.36 -2.33
CA ALA A 80 -16.64 -14.76 -3.02
C ALA A 80 -15.51 -13.75 -2.76
N LEU A 81 -15.78 -12.45 -2.89
CA LEU A 81 -14.80 -11.39 -2.61
C LEU A 81 -14.32 -11.37 -1.17
N HIS A 82 -15.22 -11.55 -0.19
CA HIS A 82 -14.83 -11.69 1.22
C HIS A 82 -13.98 -12.95 1.48
N GLN A 83 -14.12 -13.98 0.64
CA GLN A 83 -13.30 -15.18 0.66
C GLN A 83 -12.05 -15.09 -0.24
N PHE A 84 -11.78 -13.94 -0.85
CA PHE A 84 -10.70 -13.76 -1.84
C PHE A 84 -10.79 -14.76 -3.02
N LYS A 85 -12.01 -15.19 -3.37
CA LYS A 85 -12.29 -15.98 -4.56
C LYS A 85 -12.58 -15.02 -5.71
N TYR A 86 -11.62 -14.94 -6.63
CA TYR A 86 -11.76 -14.17 -7.85
C TYR A 86 -12.27 -15.08 -8.96
N TYR A 87 -13.36 -14.68 -9.61
CA TYR A 87 -13.86 -15.35 -10.81
C TYR A 87 -12.96 -14.91 -11.97
N ASP A 88 -12.16 -15.83 -12.50
CA ASP A 88 -11.25 -15.64 -13.64
C ASP A 88 -10.27 -14.46 -13.49
N PRO A 89 -9.16 -14.62 -12.75
CA PRO A 89 -8.15 -13.58 -12.70
C PRO A 89 -7.57 -13.39 -14.11
N PHE A 90 -7.66 -12.18 -14.66
CA PHE A 90 -6.97 -11.86 -15.90
C PHE A 90 -5.46 -12.12 -15.74
N VAL A 91 -4.93 -13.00 -16.57
CA VAL A 91 -3.50 -13.34 -16.59
C VAL A 91 -2.86 -12.69 -17.80
N ALA A 92 -2.05 -11.66 -17.56
CA ALA A 92 -1.10 -11.16 -18.55
C ALA A 92 0.31 -11.58 -18.18
N SER A 93 1.06 -12.01 -19.20
CA SER A 93 2.48 -12.29 -19.08
C SER A 93 3.28 -11.14 -19.68
N LEU A 94 4.10 -10.50 -18.83
CA LEU A 94 5.05 -9.48 -19.22
C LEU A 94 6.44 -10.11 -19.30
N PHE A 95 7.02 -10.15 -20.49
CA PHE A 95 8.37 -10.66 -20.67
C PHE A 95 9.37 -9.53 -20.46
N ALA A 96 10.11 -9.60 -19.36
CA ALA A 96 11.20 -8.67 -19.09
C ALA A 96 12.41 -9.06 -19.95
N GLU A 97 12.52 -8.50 -21.14
CA GLU A 97 13.67 -8.73 -22.03
C GLU A 97 14.98 -8.26 -21.40
N GLY A 98 16.03 -9.08 -21.51
CA GLY A 98 17.40 -8.76 -21.11
C GLY A 98 18.07 -9.79 -20.20
N TYR A 99 19.36 -9.55 -19.93
CA TYR A 99 20.20 -10.45 -19.12
C TYR A 99 19.94 -10.35 -17.60
N TYR A 100 19.45 -9.20 -17.13
CA TYR A 100 19.27 -8.96 -15.70
C TYR A 100 17.93 -9.53 -15.20
N SER A 101 17.92 -10.04 -13.96
CA SER A 101 16.69 -10.41 -13.26
C SER A 101 15.86 -9.18 -12.88
N VAL A 102 14.55 -9.37 -12.72
CA VAL A 102 13.68 -8.37 -12.10
C VAL A 102 13.94 -8.38 -10.59
N ASP A 103 14.30 -7.21 -10.05
CA ASP A 103 14.73 -7.08 -8.66
C ASP A 103 13.64 -6.50 -7.75
N ASN A 104 12.91 -5.50 -8.25
CA ASN A 104 11.89 -4.79 -7.50
C ASN A 104 10.66 -4.64 -8.38
N ILE A 105 9.47 -4.81 -7.79
CA ILE A 105 8.18 -4.60 -8.44
C ILE A 105 7.35 -3.72 -7.52
N LEU A 106 6.67 -2.75 -8.11
CA LEU A 106 5.79 -1.83 -7.45
C LEU A 106 4.51 -1.69 -8.28
N LEU A 107 3.36 -1.76 -7.61
CA LEU A 107 2.05 -1.67 -8.22
C LEU A 107 1.39 -0.40 -7.69
N ASP A 108 0.93 0.47 -8.59
CA ASP A 108 0.23 1.70 -8.24
C ASP A 108 -0.96 1.91 -9.17
N LYS A 109 -2.18 1.73 -8.67
CA LYS A 109 -3.41 1.84 -9.45
C LYS A 109 -3.33 1.01 -10.75
N ASN A 110 -3.12 1.67 -11.89
CA ASN A 110 -3.05 1.09 -13.24
C ASN A 110 -1.60 0.90 -13.74
N ASP A 111 -0.62 1.29 -12.96
CA ASP A 111 0.80 1.29 -13.32
C ASP A 111 1.54 0.14 -12.61
N ILE A 112 2.32 -0.60 -13.40
CA ILE A 112 3.29 -1.59 -12.94
C ILE A 112 4.67 -1.03 -13.19
N ILE A 113 5.42 -0.79 -12.11
CA ILE A 113 6.79 -0.27 -12.16
C ILE A 113 7.73 -1.36 -11.65
N PHE A 114 8.76 -1.68 -12.42
CA PHE A 114 9.76 -2.64 -11.98
C PHE A 114 11.17 -2.26 -12.42
N SER A 115 12.16 -2.81 -11.71
CA SER A 115 13.58 -2.59 -12.03
C SER A 115 14.23 -3.85 -12.55
N GLN A 116 15.04 -3.71 -13.60
CA GLN A 116 15.81 -4.79 -14.21
C GLN A 116 17.24 -4.31 -14.45
N GLY A 117 18.16 -4.68 -13.55
CA GLY A 117 19.51 -4.12 -13.54
C GLY A 117 19.46 -2.59 -13.35
N PRO A 118 20.12 -1.80 -14.21
CA PRO A 118 20.09 -0.34 -14.13
C PRO A 118 18.78 0.29 -14.62
N ALA A 119 17.99 -0.44 -15.41
CA ALA A 119 16.80 0.08 -16.08
C ALA A 119 15.58 0.09 -15.15
N ILE A 120 14.74 1.10 -15.34
CA ILE A 120 13.41 1.21 -14.71
C ILE A 120 12.37 1.10 -15.83
N LYS A 121 11.44 0.16 -15.67
CA LYS A 121 10.43 -0.19 -16.66
C LYS A 121 9.05 0.11 -16.09
N LEU A 122 8.18 0.74 -16.89
CA LEU A 122 6.82 1.14 -16.55
C LEU A 122 5.86 0.52 -17.58
N ALA A 123 4.85 -0.18 -17.10
CA ALA A 123 3.76 -0.71 -17.91
C ALA A 123 2.41 -0.25 -17.35
N LYS A 124 1.49 0.13 -18.24
CA LYS A 124 0.10 0.39 -17.86
C LYS A 124 -0.72 -0.87 -18.06
N ILE A 125 -1.58 -1.26 -17.12
CA ILE A 125 -2.40 -2.47 -17.24
C ILE A 125 -3.29 -2.35 -18.48
N ASP A 126 -3.98 -1.23 -18.69
CA ASP A 126 -4.79 -1.01 -19.90
C ASP A 126 -3.99 -1.10 -21.20
N SER A 127 -2.74 -0.63 -21.18
CA SER A 127 -1.83 -0.77 -22.32
C SER A 127 -1.50 -2.23 -22.56
N ILE A 128 -1.22 -3.01 -21.52
CA ILE A 128 -0.95 -4.44 -21.64
C ILE A 128 -2.19 -5.17 -22.19
N MET A 129 -3.39 -4.82 -21.71
CA MET A 129 -4.66 -5.38 -22.19
C MET A 129 -4.85 -5.18 -23.70
N SER A 130 -4.36 -4.07 -24.23
CA SER A 130 -4.48 -3.67 -25.64
C SER A 130 -3.27 -4.06 -26.50
N GLY A 131 -2.34 -4.87 -25.96
CA GLY A 131 -1.11 -5.28 -26.67
C GLY A 131 -0.06 -4.18 -26.80
N GLY A 132 -0.18 -3.11 -26.02
CA GLY A 132 0.76 -2.00 -25.99
C GLY A 132 2.11 -2.32 -25.33
N SER A 133 3.08 -1.43 -25.53
CA SER A 133 4.48 -1.66 -25.19
C SER A 133 4.89 -1.17 -23.81
N LEU A 134 5.98 -1.74 -23.30
CA LEU A 134 6.65 -1.32 -22.07
C LEU A 134 7.46 -0.03 -22.25
N VAL A 135 7.27 0.94 -21.37
CA VAL A 135 8.09 2.18 -21.37
C VAL A 135 9.33 1.97 -20.51
N THR A 136 10.50 2.11 -21.10
CA THR A 136 11.77 2.10 -20.36
C THR A 136 12.21 3.53 -20.08
N MET A 137 12.36 3.88 -18.80
CA MET A 137 12.92 5.17 -18.41
C MET A 137 14.45 5.14 -18.48
N PRO A 138 15.11 6.29 -18.71
CA PRO A 138 16.56 6.37 -18.58
C PRO A 138 16.96 5.84 -17.20
N GLY A 139 17.83 4.84 -17.16
CA GLY A 139 18.14 4.11 -15.94
C GLY A 139 19.12 4.82 -15.01
N HIS A 140 19.52 4.09 -13.98
CA HIS A 140 20.75 4.39 -13.23
C HIS A 140 21.99 3.91 -14.01
N ASN A 141 23.19 4.26 -13.51
CA ASN A 141 24.43 3.72 -14.04
C ASN A 141 24.76 2.31 -13.51
N SER A 142 24.01 1.86 -12.50
CA SER A 142 24.16 0.52 -11.92
C SER A 142 22.84 -0.01 -11.39
N ARG A 143 22.85 -1.27 -10.95
CA ARG A 143 21.66 -2.01 -10.50
C ARG A 143 20.83 -1.22 -9.49
N VAL A 144 19.54 -1.10 -9.77
CA VAL A 144 18.56 -0.50 -8.86
C VAL A 144 18.32 -1.45 -7.69
N THR A 145 18.40 -0.91 -6.49
CA THR A 145 18.30 -1.67 -5.23
C THR A 145 16.95 -1.51 -4.55
N CYS A 146 16.25 -0.40 -4.77
CA CYS A 146 14.97 -0.13 -4.13
C CYS A 146 14.11 0.84 -4.96
N LEU A 147 12.79 0.62 -4.94
CA LEU A 147 11.77 1.49 -5.54
C LEU A 147 10.75 1.92 -4.45
N ARG A 148 10.34 3.19 -4.48
CA ARG A 148 9.30 3.76 -3.60
C ARG A 148 8.45 4.79 -4.32
N LEU A 149 7.16 4.83 -4.03
CA LEU A 149 6.26 5.89 -4.46
C LEU A 149 5.83 6.72 -3.26
N PHE A 150 5.79 8.03 -3.46
CA PHE A 150 5.26 8.97 -2.47
C PHE A 150 4.32 9.94 -3.16
N PRO A 151 3.28 10.44 -2.48
CA PRO A 151 2.45 11.50 -3.02
C PRO A 151 3.30 12.74 -3.32
N LEU A 152 3.05 13.38 -4.46
CA LEU A 152 3.76 14.57 -4.91
C LEU A 152 3.61 15.71 -3.90
N SER A 153 2.46 15.79 -3.23
CA SER A 153 2.16 16.74 -2.14
C SER A 153 3.16 16.65 -0.98
N GLU A 154 3.86 15.53 -0.83
CA GLU A 154 4.89 15.36 0.19
C GLU A 154 6.27 15.91 -0.23
N THR A 155 6.36 16.48 -1.43
CA THR A 155 7.60 17.00 -2.01
C THR A 155 7.50 18.48 -2.34
N SER A 156 8.65 19.15 -2.48
CA SER A 156 8.72 20.54 -2.96
C SER A 156 8.38 20.72 -4.45
N LEU A 157 7.94 19.66 -5.14
CA LEU A 157 7.59 19.72 -6.57
C LEU A 157 6.11 20.00 -6.81
N ALA A 158 5.25 19.87 -5.79
CA ALA A 158 3.83 20.22 -5.91
C ALA A 158 3.69 21.73 -6.15
N GLN A 159 3.08 22.10 -7.28
CA GLN A 159 2.86 23.51 -7.67
C GLN A 159 1.39 23.93 -7.58
N SER A 160 0.47 22.98 -7.42
CA SER A 160 -0.98 23.22 -7.37
C SER A 160 -1.67 22.12 -6.58
N GLU A 161 -2.80 22.46 -5.95
CA GLU A 161 -3.67 21.51 -5.23
C GLU A 161 -4.21 20.40 -6.15
N ALA A 162 -4.33 20.66 -7.46
CA ALA A 162 -4.75 19.65 -8.44
C ALA A 162 -3.73 18.50 -8.61
N GLN A 163 -2.48 18.69 -8.17
CA GLN A 163 -1.41 17.69 -8.28
C GLN A 163 -1.25 16.83 -7.01
N THR A 164 -2.15 16.96 -6.04
CA THR A 164 -2.10 16.22 -4.76
C THR A 164 -2.26 14.71 -4.93
N GLU A 165 -2.95 14.28 -5.98
CA GLU A 165 -3.21 12.88 -6.33
C GLU A 165 -2.09 12.23 -7.18
N GLU A 166 -1.11 13.01 -7.65
CA GLU A 166 0.03 12.48 -8.41
C GLU A 166 1.10 11.88 -7.47
N ASN A 167 1.81 10.86 -7.92
CA ASN A 167 2.92 10.26 -7.19
C ASN A 167 4.28 10.59 -7.82
N VAL A 168 5.32 10.66 -7.00
CA VAL A 168 6.73 10.66 -7.41
C VAL A 168 7.36 9.30 -7.16
N LEU A 169 8.19 8.86 -8.10
CA LEU A 169 8.98 7.63 -7.94
C LEU A 169 10.36 7.99 -7.41
N LEU A 170 10.76 7.34 -6.32
CA LEU A 170 12.11 7.36 -5.79
C LEU A 170 12.79 6.02 -6.04
N THR A 171 14.02 6.07 -6.54
CA THR A 171 14.83 4.88 -6.84
C THR A 171 16.22 5.02 -6.26
N SER A 172 16.81 3.93 -5.78
CA SER A 172 18.20 3.88 -5.33
C SER A 172 19.00 2.84 -6.11
N ASN A 173 20.32 2.97 -6.17
CA ASN A 173 21.19 2.01 -6.85
C ASN A 173 22.45 1.62 -6.05
N CYS A 174 23.19 0.66 -6.62
CA CYS A 174 24.47 0.19 -6.09
C CYS A 174 25.58 1.26 -6.04
N ASP A 175 25.50 2.32 -6.84
CA ASP A 175 26.49 3.43 -6.80
C ASP A 175 26.16 4.47 -5.71
N GLY A 176 25.11 4.21 -4.91
CA GLY A 176 24.71 5.09 -3.82
C GLY A 176 24.01 6.37 -4.27
N SER A 177 23.52 6.44 -5.51
CA SER A 177 22.63 7.51 -5.97
C SER A 177 21.17 7.19 -5.67
N ILE A 178 20.42 8.21 -5.27
CA ILE A 178 18.97 8.17 -5.13
C ILE A 178 18.40 9.15 -6.14
N ARG A 179 17.44 8.73 -6.97
CA ARG A 179 16.85 9.56 -8.03
C ARG A 179 15.36 9.73 -7.79
N LEU A 180 14.89 10.96 -7.95
CA LEU A 180 13.48 11.32 -7.91
C LEU A 180 13.00 11.52 -9.34
N TRP A 181 11.97 10.78 -9.72
CA TRP A 181 11.35 10.77 -11.03
C TRP A 181 9.93 11.30 -10.97
N TRP A 182 9.58 12.15 -11.93
CA TRP A 182 8.24 12.67 -12.08
C TRP A 182 7.96 13.02 -13.54
N LYS A 183 6.82 12.51 -14.06
CA LYS A 183 6.42 12.63 -15.46
C LYS A 183 7.49 12.10 -16.43
N GLY A 184 8.01 10.90 -16.14
CA GLY A 184 9.00 10.20 -16.99
C GLY A 184 10.42 10.76 -16.96
N ALA A 185 10.66 11.87 -16.27
CA ALA A 185 11.96 12.53 -16.21
C ALA A 185 12.57 12.46 -14.80
N CYS A 186 13.90 12.31 -14.74
CA CYS A 186 14.64 12.49 -13.50
C CYS A 186 14.63 13.98 -13.15
N ARG A 187 14.02 14.33 -12.02
CA ARG A 187 13.94 15.71 -11.54
C ARG A 187 15.09 16.05 -10.60
N ARG A 188 15.53 15.07 -9.80
CA ARG A 188 16.59 15.25 -8.81
C ARG A 188 17.42 14.00 -8.62
N VAL A 189 18.67 14.20 -8.29
CA VAL A 189 19.62 13.16 -7.89
C VAL A 189 20.22 13.55 -6.54
N PHE A 190 20.10 12.66 -5.56
CA PHE A 190 20.77 12.69 -4.27
C PHE A 190 21.87 11.63 -4.28
N GLY A 191 22.92 11.77 -3.47
CA GLY A 191 23.95 10.73 -3.41
C GLY A 191 24.92 10.72 -4.60
N GLY A 192 25.67 9.62 -4.74
CA GLY A 192 26.59 9.36 -5.87
C GLY A 192 28.08 9.23 -5.52
N TRP A 193 28.48 9.49 -4.27
CA TRP A 193 29.87 9.35 -3.76
C TRP A 193 29.95 8.49 -2.49
N HIS A 194 28.83 7.86 -2.12
CA HIS A 194 28.68 7.11 -0.88
C HIS A 194 28.46 5.62 -1.16
N ALA A 195 28.64 4.80 -0.14
CA ALA A 195 28.48 3.36 -0.26
C ALA A 195 27.09 2.99 -0.80
N ALA A 196 26.99 1.85 -1.48
CA ALA A 196 25.75 1.36 -2.09
C ALA A 196 24.53 1.53 -1.16
N VAL A 197 23.46 2.15 -1.68
CA VAL A 197 22.19 2.26 -0.96
C VAL A 197 21.44 0.95 -1.17
N HIS A 198 21.11 0.22 -0.10
CA HIS A 198 20.42 -1.07 -0.17
C HIS A 198 18.91 -0.97 -0.03
N THR A 199 18.42 0.02 0.72
CA THR A 199 16.98 0.20 0.97
C THR A 199 16.65 1.65 1.27
N MET A 200 15.40 2.03 1.04
CA MET A 200 14.82 3.30 1.45
C MET A 200 13.59 3.08 2.35
N SER A 201 13.24 4.08 3.16
CA SER A 201 12.02 4.07 3.97
C SER A 201 10.77 3.96 3.09
N ASP A 202 9.72 3.35 3.64
CA ASP A 202 8.42 3.19 2.99
C ASP A 202 7.51 4.42 3.14
N LYS A 203 7.83 5.29 4.10
CA LYS A 203 7.18 6.59 4.33
C LYS A 203 8.25 7.68 4.50
N LEU A 204 7.86 8.92 4.28
CA LEU A 204 8.67 10.07 4.68
C LEU A 204 8.44 10.36 6.16
N LEU A 205 9.50 10.75 6.87
CA LEU A 205 9.39 11.15 8.27
C LEU A 205 9.07 12.64 8.39
N GLY A 206 8.41 12.97 9.49
CA GLY A 206 8.02 14.32 9.86
C GLY A 206 6.53 14.57 9.61
N ASN A 207 5.88 15.19 10.60
CA ASN A 207 4.49 15.66 10.52
C ASN A 207 4.39 17.15 10.15
N GLY A 208 5.52 17.83 9.91
CA GLY A 208 5.57 19.24 9.54
C GLY A 208 5.99 19.46 8.08
N ASP A 209 6.24 20.71 7.71
CA ASP A 209 6.51 21.14 6.32
C ASP A 209 7.77 20.51 5.70
N VAL A 210 8.70 20.03 6.52
CA VAL A 210 9.93 19.39 6.07
C VAL A 210 9.81 17.87 6.23
N LYS A 211 9.39 17.23 5.15
CA LYS A 211 9.40 15.77 5.00
C LYS A 211 10.75 15.25 4.54
N VAL A 212 11.12 14.08 5.05
CA VAL A 212 12.50 13.65 4.98
C VAL A 212 12.59 12.12 4.74
N LEU A 213 13.41 11.72 3.76
CA LEU A 213 13.55 10.36 3.22
C LEU A 213 14.78 9.66 3.79
N TRP A 214 14.62 8.46 4.35
CA TRP A 214 15.74 7.71 4.93
C TRP A 214 16.27 6.64 3.99
N SER A 215 17.59 6.48 3.95
CA SER A 215 18.26 5.44 3.16
C SER A 215 19.24 4.63 4.02
N GLY A 216 19.27 3.31 3.82
CA GLY A 216 20.23 2.41 4.42
C GLY A 216 21.38 2.08 3.47
N GLU A 217 22.61 2.32 3.89
CA GLU A 217 23.83 2.10 3.10
C GLU A 217 24.52 0.76 3.44
N HIS A 218 25.51 0.38 2.63
CA HIS A 218 26.21 -0.90 2.70
C HIS A 218 26.85 -1.22 4.07
N TYR A 219 27.36 -0.22 4.78
CA TYR A 219 28.02 -0.38 6.08
C TYR A 219 27.08 -0.11 7.26
N GLY A 220 25.77 -0.32 7.07
CA GLY A 220 24.77 -0.11 8.12
C GLY A 220 24.54 1.35 8.50
N SER A 221 25.13 2.30 7.77
CA SER A 221 24.85 3.71 7.92
C SER A 221 23.45 4.04 7.42
N ILE A 222 22.76 4.96 8.11
CA ILE A 222 21.45 5.47 7.74
C ILE A 222 21.59 6.96 7.44
N CYS A 223 21.21 7.38 6.24
CA CYS A 223 21.30 8.77 5.81
C CYS A 223 19.91 9.42 5.72
N LEU A 224 19.85 10.69 6.09
CA LEU A 224 18.63 11.46 6.19
C LEU A 224 18.57 12.52 5.09
N TRP A 225 17.61 12.43 4.17
CA TRP A 225 17.54 13.28 2.96
C TRP A 225 16.29 14.16 2.93
N SER A 226 16.45 15.48 2.94
CA SER A 226 15.35 16.42 2.80
C SER A 226 14.91 16.56 1.33
N LEU A 227 13.64 16.23 1.07
CA LEU A 227 13.02 16.36 -0.25
C LEU A 227 12.49 17.79 -0.51
N SER A 228 12.46 18.64 0.51
CA SER A 228 11.98 20.02 0.43
C SER A 228 13.07 21.03 0.01
N SER A 229 14.35 20.65 0.00
CA SER A 229 15.43 21.55 -0.42
C SER A 229 15.31 21.92 -1.92
N SER A 230 15.23 23.21 -2.22
CA SER A 230 15.04 23.76 -3.58
C SER A 230 16.34 23.88 -4.40
N GLY A 231 17.49 23.57 -3.81
CA GLY A 231 18.79 23.67 -4.47
C GLY A 231 19.11 22.46 -5.37
N ARG A 232 19.73 22.72 -6.54
CA ARG A 232 20.29 21.66 -7.42
C ARG A 232 21.51 20.93 -6.82
N ARG A 233 22.01 21.34 -5.65
CA ARG A 233 23.27 20.85 -5.08
C ARG A 233 23.05 19.77 -4.01
N TYR A 234 23.49 18.56 -4.36
CA TYR A 234 23.80 17.38 -3.56
C TYR A 234 23.96 17.55 -2.03
N ARG A 235 24.85 18.45 -1.56
CA ARG A 235 25.19 18.58 -0.12
C ARG A 235 24.09 19.22 0.73
N GLN A 236 23.16 19.97 0.13
CA GLN A 236 22.13 20.69 0.90
C GLN A 236 20.95 19.79 1.32
N ALA A 237 20.81 18.62 0.69
CA ALA A 237 19.73 17.68 0.98
C ALA A 237 20.05 16.73 2.15
N LEU A 238 21.31 16.39 2.40
CA LEU A 238 21.69 15.50 3.51
C LEU A 238 21.58 16.26 4.85
N LYS A 239 20.69 15.79 5.73
CA LYS A 239 20.43 16.38 7.04
C LYS A 239 21.23 15.73 8.16
N ALA A 240 21.38 14.42 8.12
CA ALA A 240 22.14 13.68 9.11
C ALA A 240 22.58 12.31 8.56
N LYS A 241 23.59 11.73 9.21
CA LYS A 241 24.03 10.35 8.98
C LYS A 241 24.18 9.67 10.33
N PHE A 242 23.54 8.51 10.49
CA PHE A 242 23.67 7.65 11.66
C PHE A 242 24.52 6.46 11.30
N CYS A 243 25.45 6.10 12.17
CA CYS A 243 26.24 4.89 12.02
C CYS A 243 25.63 3.81 12.90
N GLY A 244 25.09 2.78 12.27
CA GLY A 244 24.64 1.55 12.93
C GLY A 244 25.72 0.47 12.91
N ASP A 245 25.26 -0.78 12.91
CA ASP A 245 26.13 -1.96 12.85
C ASP A 245 27.00 -1.98 11.58
N GLN A 246 28.07 -2.78 11.56
CA GLN A 246 28.94 -2.93 10.37
C GLN A 246 28.26 -3.68 9.20
N LYS A 247 27.01 -4.13 9.35
CA LYS A 247 26.28 -4.93 8.36
C LYS A 247 25.22 -4.09 7.62
N PRO A 248 24.98 -4.35 6.32
CA PRO A 248 24.04 -3.58 5.52
C PRO A 248 22.63 -3.66 6.08
N VAL A 249 21.97 -2.50 6.17
CA VAL A 249 20.53 -2.42 6.41
C VAL A 249 19.82 -2.94 5.16
N LYS A 250 19.01 -3.98 5.30
CA LYS A 250 18.30 -4.63 4.19
C LYS A 250 16.85 -4.18 4.08
N TRP A 251 16.24 -3.86 5.21
CA TRP A 251 14.87 -3.36 5.24
C TRP A 251 14.74 -2.18 6.18
N MET A 252 13.83 -1.28 5.84
CA MET A 252 13.56 -0.06 6.58
C MET A 252 12.09 0.31 6.48
N SER A 253 11.48 0.70 7.60
CA SER A 253 10.07 1.13 7.66
C SER A 253 9.86 2.15 8.77
N VAL A 254 8.98 3.13 8.55
CA VAL A 254 8.64 4.17 9.52
C VAL A 254 7.60 3.65 10.50
N VAL A 255 7.78 3.95 11.79
CA VAL A 255 6.81 3.56 12.83
C VAL A 255 5.52 4.35 12.66
N GLY A 256 4.39 3.64 12.52
CA GLY A 256 3.11 4.25 12.19
C GLY A 256 2.62 5.24 13.24
N ASN A 257 2.71 4.89 14.53
CA ASN A 257 2.19 5.74 15.61
C ASN A 257 3.15 6.86 16.03
N LYS A 258 4.41 6.78 15.62
CA LYS A 258 5.43 7.78 15.95
C LYS A 258 6.30 8.01 14.72
N PRO A 259 5.90 8.88 13.77
CA PRO A 259 6.59 9.10 12.50
C PRO A 259 7.94 9.82 12.64
N SER A 260 8.42 10.05 13.87
CA SER A 260 9.81 10.39 14.19
C SER A 260 10.71 9.17 14.37
N ASN A 261 10.13 7.97 14.50
CA ASN A 261 10.84 6.74 14.74
C ASN A 261 10.96 5.93 13.45
N LEU A 262 12.16 5.40 13.21
CA LEU A 262 12.47 4.50 12.11
C LEU A 262 12.80 3.12 12.66
N VAL A 263 12.29 2.07 12.03
CA VAL A 263 12.74 0.70 12.25
C VAL A 263 13.65 0.27 11.11
N THR A 264 14.79 -0.31 11.45
CA THR A 264 15.66 -0.97 10.48
C THR A 264 15.89 -2.43 10.85
N MET A 265 16.12 -3.23 9.82
CA MET A 265 16.53 -4.61 9.98
C MET A 265 17.72 -4.91 9.07
N SER A 266 18.79 -5.44 9.67
CA SER A 266 19.97 -5.89 8.96
C SER A 266 19.83 -7.36 8.55
N GLY A 267 20.68 -7.79 7.61
CA GLY A 267 20.67 -9.17 7.12
C GLY A 267 21.03 -10.25 8.16
N ASP A 268 21.55 -9.86 9.32
CA ASP A 268 21.87 -10.70 10.48
C ASP A 268 20.70 -10.80 11.48
N SER A 269 19.50 -10.43 11.06
CA SER A 269 18.27 -10.52 11.85
C SER A 269 18.17 -9.57 13.04
N LYS A 270 19.07 -8.58 13.17
CA LYS A 270 18.93 -7.54 14.19
C LYS A 270 17.94 -6.47 13.75
N VAL A 271 17.02 -6.13 14.64
CA VAL A 271 16.02 -5.09 14.46
C VAL A 271 16.35 -3.93 15.40
N ARG A 272 16.41 -2.72 14.85
CA ARG A 272 16.72 -1.50 15.60
C ARG A 272 15.63 -0.46 15.42
N VAL A 273 15.34 0.28 16.48
CA VAL A 273 14.46 1.45 16.45
C VAL A 273 15.30 2.69 16.68
N TRP A 274 15.17 3.66 15.79
CA TRP A 274 15.91 4.91 15.79
C TRP A 274 14.95 6.07 16.05
N ASP A 275 15.24 6.90 17.03
CA ASP A 275 14.52 8.16 17.22
C ASP A 275 15.27 9.28 16.48
N THR A 276 14.66 9.80 15.42
CA THR A 276 15.30 10.82 14.58
C THR A 276 15.28 12.22 15.18
N THR A 277 14.48 12.45 16.22
CA THR A 277 14.42 13.74 16.94
C THR A 277 15.45 13.85 18.05
N LYS A 278 15.97 12.71 18.51
CA LYS A 278 16.95 12.66 19.58
C LYS A 278 18.25 13.35 19.13
N LEU A 279 18.69 14.35 19.90
CA LEU A 279 19.90 15.14 19.60
C LEU A 279 21.20 14.40 19.93
N SER A 280 21.14 13.31 20.69
CA SER A 280 22.32 12.52 21.06
C SER A 280 22.90 11.74 19.88
N ASP A 281 24.21 11.49 19.91
CA ASP A 281 24.90 10.67 18.89
C ASP A 281 24.33 9.24 18.80
N ASN A 282 23.95 8.64 19.94
CA ASN A 282 23.25 7.36 19.95
C ASN A 282 21.72 7.54 19.88
N ARG A 283 21.20 7.52 18.65
CA ARG A 283 19.76 7.62 18.35
C ARG A 283 19.02 6.28 18.39
N CYS A 284 19.73 5.17 18.63
CA CYS A 284 19.09 3.86 18.78
C CYS A 284 18.37 3.79 20.14
N VAL A 285 17.05 3.64 20.11
CA VAL A 285 16.18 3.58 21.30
C VAL A 285 15.65 2.18 21.59
N GLY A 286 15.81 1.23 20.66
CA GLY A 286 15.42 -0.15 20.86
C GLY A 286 16.25 -1.09 20.01
N LEU A 287 16.55 -2.28 20.56
CA LEU A 287 17.27 -3.34 19.86
C LEU A 287 16.64 -4.69 20.21
N THR A 288 16.40 -5.51 19.19
CA THR A 288 15.97 -6.90 19.34
C THR A 288 16.47 -7.74 18.17
N SER A 289 16.24 -9.05 18.19
CA SER A 289 16.65 -9.94 17.11
C SER A 289 15.56 -10.96 16.76
N VAL A 290 15.52 -11.33 15.48
CA VAL A 290 14.65 -12.38 14.98
C VAL A 290 15.46 -13.66 14.84
N ARG A 291 14.92 -14.78 15.33
CA ARG A 291 15.66 -16.06 15.39
C ARG A 291 16.01 -16.64 14.02
N ARG A 292 15.16 -16.42 13.02
CA ARG A 292 15.33 -16.94 11.65
C ARG A 292 15.78 -15.84 10.71
N LYS A 293 16.42 -16.23 9.61
CA LYS A 293 16.87 -15.28 8.57
C LYS A 293 15.67 -14.52 8.00
N PRO A 294 15.63 -13.19 8.14
CA PRO A 294 14.55 -12.39 7.59
C PRO A 294 14.60 -12.35 6.07
N VAL A 295 13.44 -12.13 5.49
CA VAL A 295 13.21 -11.99 4.05
C VAL A 295 12.59 -10.64 3.72
N ASP A 296 11.66 -10.19 4.58
CA ASP A 296 11.00 -8.89 4.43
C ASP A 296 10.41 -8.45 5.78
N MET A 297 10.10 -7.15 5.91
CA MET A 297 9.36 -6.61 7.04
C MET A 297 8.40 -5.49 6.64
N LYS A 298 7.33 -5.34 7.42
CA LYS A 298 6.38 -4.23 7.32
C LYS A 298 6.02 -3.73 8.71
N CYS A 299 5.98 -2.41 8.89
CA CYS A 299 5.50 -1.80 10.12
C CYS A 299 4.06 -1.32 9.96
N HIS A 300 3.24 -1.56 10.97
CA HIS A 300 1.94 -0.93 11.13
C HIS A 300 1.77 -0.52 12.59
N GLU A 301 1.44 0.75 12.81
CA GLU A 301 1.36 1.32 14.16
C GLU A 301 2.64 1.09 14.96
N ASN A 302 2.56 0.28 16.03
CA ASN A 302 3.68 -0.13 16.89
C ASN A 302 4.10 -1.59 16.67
N LEU A 303 3.53 -2.27 15.68
CA LEU A 303 3.82 -3.66 15.37
C LEU A 303 4.73 -3.76 14.16
N LEU A 304 5.74 -4.61 14.25
CA LEU A 304 6.61 -4.99 13.15
C LEU A 304 6.34 -6.43 12.76
N TYR A 305 5.85 -6.61 11.54
CA TYR A 305 5.65 -7.91 10.91
C TYR A 305 6.94 -8.26 10.18
N VAL A 306 7.57 -9.36 10.56
CA VAL A 306 8.79 -9.85 9.94
C VAL A 306 8.54 -11.21 9.33
N ALA A 307 8.68 -11.31 8.02
CA ALA A 307 8.71 -12.59 7.32
C ALA A 307 10.12 -13.18 7.47
N ALA A 308 10.22 -14.32 8.13
CA ALA A 308 11.47 -15.02 8.33
C ALA A 308 11.28 -16.50 7.99
N ASP A 309 12.00 -16.95 6.96
CA ASP A 309 11.96 -18.32 6.47
C ASP A 309 10.54 -18.79 6.06
N SER A 310 9.84 -19.54 6.92
CA SER A 310 8.50 -20.10 6.66
C SER A 310 7.41 -19.53 7.59
N SER A 311 7.65 -18.40 8.26
CA SER A 311 6.66 -17.79 9.14
C SER A 311 6.74 -16.26 9.14
N VAL A 312 5.63 -15.64 9.53
CA VAL A 312 5.54 -14.21 9.80
C VAL A 312 5.43 -14.03 11.31
N VAL A 313 6.46 -13.44 11.90
CA VAL A 313 6.48 -13.11 13.34
C VAL A 313 6.09 -11.65 13.54
N VAL A 314 5.46 -11.36 14.67
CA VAL A 314 5.07 -10.00 15.06
C VAL A 314 5.87 -9.60 16.28
N LEU A 315 6.56 -8.46 16.17
CA LEU A 315 7.26 -7.82 17.26
C LEU A 315 6.49 -6.57 17.69
N ASP A 316 6.35 -6.33 18.98
CA ASP A 316 5.89 -5.04 19.50
C ASP A 316 7.09 -4.14 19.75
N LEU A 317 7.13 -3.00 19.07
CA LEU A 317 8.24 -2.05 19.08
C LEU A 317 8.37 -1.27 20.40
N ARG A 318 7.34 -1.26 21.24
CA ARG A 318 7.38 -0.60 22.55
C ARG A 318 8.16 -1.41 23.57
N ILE A 319 7.96 -2.73 23.54
CA ILE A 319 8.61 -3.67 24.46
C ILE A 319 9.81 -4.40 23.80
N MET A 320 10.00 -4.23 22.49
CA MET A 320 11.07 -4.85 21.70
C MET A 320 11.08 -6.38 21.78
N GLN A 321 9.91 -7.00 21.87
CA GLN A 321 9.75 -8.44 22.03
C GLN A 321 8.77 -9.03 21.01
N LYS A 322 8.95 -10.32 20.73
CA LYS A 322 7.98 -11.09 19.93
C LYS A 322 6.71 -11.28 20.73
N VAL A 323 5.59 -10.80 20.18
CA VAL A 323 4.27 -10.92 20.78
C VAL A 323 3.46 -12.06 20.18
N SER A 324 3.66 -12.37 18.90
CA SER A 324 2.90 -13.43 18.23
C SER A 324 3.59 -13.97 16.98
N THR A 325 3.02 -15.04 16.42
CA THR A 325 3.31 -15.54 15.07
C THR A 325 2.03 -15.37 14.25
N ALA A 326 2.01 -14.41 13.33
CA ALA A 326 0.84 -14.06 12.54
C ALA A 326 0.47 -15.16 11.53
N ALA A 327 1.48 -15.84 10.97
CA ALA A 327 1.26 -16.90 10.00
C ALA A 327 2.42 -17.89 9.98
N ILE A 328 2.10 -19.15 9.68
CA ILE A 328 3.08 -20.18 9.33
C ILE A 328 2.75 -20.58 7.88
N CYS A 329 3.68 -20.33 6.97
CA CYS A 329 3.48 -20.54 5.54
C CYS A 329 4.59 -21.45 5.03
N LYS A 330 4.29 -22.74 4.86
CA LYS A 330 5.16 -23.67 4.15
C LYS A 330 4.91 -23.54 2.63
N PRO A 331 5.92 -23.59 1.75
CA PRO A 331 7.34 -23.83 2.01
C PRO A 331 8.10 -22.57 2.50
N LYS A 332 8.84 -21.86 1.65
CA LYS A 332 9.62 -20.68 2.04
C LYS A 332 8.97 -19.40 1.54
N ILE A 333 8.97 -18.36 2.38
CA ILE A 333 8.48 -17.02 2.04
C ILE A 333 9.58 -16.23 1.33
N PHE A 334 9.23 -15.51 0.28
CA PHE A 334 10.11 -14.62 -0.49
C PHE A 334 9.69 -13.16 -0.46
N SER A 335 8.43 -12.86 -0.13
CA SER A 335 7.92 -11.49 -0.03
C SER A 335 6.79 -11.38 1.00
N LEU A 336 6.62 -10.18 1.56
CA LEU A 336 5.59 -9.87 2.55
C LEU A 336 4.90 -8.54 2.20
N THR A 337 3.58 -8.54 2.26
CA THR A 337 2.83 -7.28 2.39
C THR A 337 1.73 -7.44 3.42
N ILE A 338 1.38 -6.35 4.08
CA ILE A 338 0.29 -6.30 5.06
C ILE A 338 -0.73 -5.28 4.61
N MET A 339 -2.00 -5.58 4.79
CA MET A 339 -3.11 -4.65 4.58
C MET A 339 -3.92 -4.58 5.88
N PRO A 340 -3.48 -3.77 6.85
CA PRO A 340 -4.09 -3.72 8.17
C PRO A 340 -5.56 -3.27 8.14
N SER A 341 -5.91 -2.35 7.23
CA SER A 341 -7.30 -1.92 7.01
C SER A 341 -8.25 -3.04 6.59
N LYS A 342 -7.70 -4.16 6.08
CA LYS A 342 -8.46 -5.37 5.72
C LYS A 342 -8.13 -6.56 6.62
N SER A 343 -7.30 -6.37 7.65
CA SER A 343 -6.77 -7.43 8.52
C SER A 343 -6.08 -8.57 7.75
N LEU A 344 -5.33 -8.24 6.69
CA LEU A 344 -4.67 -9.23 5.82
C LEU A 344 -3.15 -9.20 5.93
N VAL A 345 -2.55 -10.38 5.82
CA VAL A 345 -1.12 -10.61 5.62
C VAL A 345 -0.96 -11.45 4.36
N CYS A 346 -0.32 -10.90 3.33
CA CYS A 346 -0.06 -11.59 2.07
C CYS A 346 1.41 -11.98 1.99
N THR A 347 1.68 -13.23 1.60
CA THR A 347 3.04 -13.78 1.55
C THR A 347 3.30 -14.50 0.22
N GLY A 348 4.32 -14.08 -0.52
CA GLY A 348 4.77 -14.78 -1.72
C GLY A 348 5.72 -15.93 -1.38
N GLY A 349 5.60 -17.07 -2.06
CA GLY A 349 6.40 -18.28 -1.81
C GLY A 349 6.56 -19.11 -3.09
N LEU A 350 7.47 -20.08 -3.07
CA LEU A 350 7.55 -21.08 -4.15
C LEU A 350 6.28 -21.95 -4.13
N ASN A 351 5.69 -22.22 -5.29
CA ASN A 351 4.51 -23.08 -5.47
C ASN A 351 3.26 -22.63 -4.68
N LYS A 352 2.99 -21.33 -4.64
CA LYS A 352 1.78 -20.77 -4.02
C LYS A 352 0.77 -20.28 -5.05
#